data_AF-A0A7C9V737-F1
#
_entry.id   AF-A0A7C9V737-F1
#
_cell.length_a   1.000
_cell.length_b   1.000
_cell.length_c   1.000
_cell.angle_alpha   90.00
_cell.angle_beta   90.00
_cell.angle_gamma   90.00
#
_symmetry.space_group_name_H-M   'P 1'
#
loop_
_entity.id
_entity.type
_entity.pdbx_description
1 polymer ?
#
loop_
_entity_poly.entity_id
_entity_poly.type
_entity_poly.pdbx_seq_one_letter_code
_entity_poly.pdbx_strand_id
1 'polypeptide(L)'
;MDQKTAEFILSLQEEIDGLWRYLGHKDRADGFHQQAESIREKTDAYRNEFRDFHLRIFDQSERYINVVAVVGYAAYFATWSFAKELLLKEEVAFVALMGMISAGLFCLWEMLVIQYRMKQLGELGQAFRDMISPDDFEPIRQAILNREMKWTLFLTPIWRISLTVCMITVFIGAAVMARRAYLSL
;
A
#
# COMPACT_ATOMS: atom_id res chain seq x y z
N MET A 1 60.07 -6.37 -17.48
CA MET A 1 59.83 -7.72 -16.95
C MET A 1 60.58 -8.68 -17.84
N ASP A 2 61.45 -9.53 -17.29
CA ASP A 2 62.27 -10.44 -18.09
C ASP A 2 61.38 -11.50 -18.77
N GLN A 3 61.70 -11.87 -20.01
CA GLN A 3 60.89 -12.79 -20.82
C GLN A 3 60.72 -14.15 -20.13
N LYS A 4 61.77 -14.61 -19.44
CA LYS A 4 61.75 -15.84 -18.65
C LYS A 4 60.80 -15.78 -17.47
N THR A 5 60.62 -14.61 -16.86
CA THR A 5 59.67 -14.43 -15.76
C THR A 5 58.24 -14.48 -16.28
N ALA A 6 57.97 -13.95 -17.48
CA ALA A 6 56.65 -14.02 -18.10
C ALA A 6 56.26 -15.46 -18.47
N GLU A 7 57.19 -16.22 -19.06
CA GLU A 7 56.98 -17.65 -19.38
C GLU A 7 56.73 -18.48 -18.12
N PHE A 8 57.49 -18.24 -17.05
CA PHE A 8 57.31 -18.96 -15.79
C PHE A 8 55.98 -18.64 -15.09
N ILE A 9 55.51 -17.38 -15.18
CA ILE A 9 54.19 -16.99 -14.67
C ILE A 9 53.07 -17.67 -15.46
N LEU A 10 53.20 -17.74 -16.79
CA LEU A 10 52.21 -18.39 -17.64
C LEU A 10 52.14 -19.91 -17.38
N SER A 11 53.27 -20.59 -17.22
CA SER A 11 53.28 -22.02 -16.90
C SER A 11 52.68 -22.33 -15.54
N LEU A 12 52.95 -21.49 -14.53
CA LEU A 12 52.34 -21.59 -13.20
C LEU A 12 50.82 -21.41 -13.26
N GLN A 13 50.34 -20.47 -14.08
CA GLN A 13 48.92 -20.23 -14.24
C GLN A 13 48.21 -21.41 -14.92
N GLU A 14 48.82 -22.04 -15.92
CA GLU A 14 48.30 -23.27 -16.53
C GLU A 14 48.24 -24.46 -15.55
N GLU A 15 49.26 -24.61 -14.70
CA GLU A 15 49.28 -25.67 -13.68
C GLU A 15 48.20 -25.45 -12.60
N ILE A 16 48.03 -24.20 -12.16
CA ILE A 16 46.96 -23.82 -11.23
C ILE A 16 45.59 -24.10 -11.86
N ASP A 17 45.36 -23.68 -13.10
CA ASP A 17 44.11 -23.96 -13.82
C ASP A 17 43.88 -25.46 -14.02
N GLY A 18 44.94 -26.23 -14.28
CA GLY A 18 44.90 -27.69 -14.38
C GLY A 18 44.49 -28.34 -13.06
N LEU A 19 45.08 -27.90 -11.94
CA LEU A 19 44.74 -28.37 -10.60
C LEU A 19 43.31 -27.98 -10.20
N TRP A 20 42.87 -26.78 -10.55
CA TRP A 20 41.49 -26.31 -10.31
C TRP A 20 40.47 -27.16 -11.09
N ARG A 21 40.77 -27.53 -12.33
CA ARG A 21 39.94 -28.46 -13.11
C ARG A 21 39.95 -29.86 -12.53
N TYR A 22 41.12 -30.37 -12.12
CA TYR A 22 41.29 -31.71 -11.57
C TYR A 22 40.58 -31.89 -10.21
N LEU A 23 40.54 -30.85 -9.38
CA LEU A 23 39.84 -30.85 -8.09
C LEU A 23 38.30 -30.79 -8.21
N GLY A 24 37.74 -30.78 -9.43
CA GLY A 24 36.29 -30.68 -9.66
C GLY A 24 35.72 -29.33 -9.25
N HIS A 25 36.56 -28.30 -9.10
CA HIS A 25 36.11 -26.97 -8.68
C HIS A 25 35.37 -26.23 -9.80
N LYS A 26 35.56 -26.59 -11.07
CA LYS A 26 34.83 -25.99 -12.19
C LYS A 26 33.34 -26.35 -12.14
N ASP A 27 33.00 -27.63 -11.93
CA ASP A 27 31.60 -28.06 -11.79
C ASP A 27 30.94 -27.46 -10.54
N ARG A 28 31.69 -27.28 -9.44
CA ARG A 28 31.18 -26.56 -8.26
C ARG A 28 31.01 -25.07 -8.50
N ALA A 29 31.95 -24.42 -9.19
CA ALA A 29 31.87 -23.00 -9.53
C ALA A 29 30.69 -22.72 -10.48
N ASP A 30 30.48 -23.57 -11.48
CA ASP A 30 29.34 -23.52 -12.39
C ASP A 30 28.02 -23.74 -11.62
N GLY A 31 28.01 -24.67 -10.66
CA GLY A 31 26.87 -24.88 -9.75
C GLY A 31 26.57 -23.66 -8.86
N PHE A 32 27.60 -23.00 -8.31
CA PHE A 32 27.43 -21.76 -7.54
C PHE A 32 26.98 -20.59 -8.43
N HIS A 33 27.43 -20.52 -9.67
CA HIS A 33 26.96 -19.52 -10.64
C HIS A 33 25.48 -19.73 -10.99
N GLN A 34 25.05 -20.96 -11.28
CA GLN A 34 23.63 -21.26 -11.51
C GLN A 34 22.78 -20.95 -10.27
N GLN A 35 23.28 -21.27 -9.07
CA GLN A 35 22.57 -20.96 -7.84
C GLN A 35 22.46 -19.44 -7.63
N ALA A 36 23.55 -18.70 -7.85
CA ALA A 36 23.55 -17.24 -7.77
C ALA A 36 22.62 -16.58 -8.80
N GLU A 37 22.57 -17.09 -10.03
CA GLU A 37 21.61 -16.64 -11.05
C GLU A 37 20.17 -16.91 -10.62
N SER A 38 19.86 -18.12 -10.14
CA SER A 38 18.51 -18.47 -9.68
C SER A 38 18.05 -17.61 -8.49
N ILE A 39 18.96 -17.30 -7.56
CA ILE A 39 18.69 -16.40 -6.43
C ILE A 39 18.42 -14.99 -6.95
N ARG A 40 19.26 -14.51 -7.87
CA ARG A 40 19.12 -13.19 -8.47
C ARG A 40 17.80 -13.04 -9.22
N GLU A 41 17.42 -14.02 -10.04
CA GLU A 41 16.14 -14.04 -10.74
C GLU A 41 14.95 -14.01 -9.77
N LYS A 42 14.98 -14.83 -8.71
CA LYS A 42 13.95 -14.80 -7.67
C LYS A 42 13.88 -13.43 -6.98
N THR A 43 15.01 -12.87 -6.58
CA THR A 43 15.08 -11.54 -5.93
C THR A 43 14.54 -10.45 -6.84
N ASP A 44 14.91 -10.45 -8.12
CA ASP A 44 14.44 -9.47 -9.10
C ASP A 44 12.93 -9.63 -9.37
N ALA A 45 12.43 -10.87 -9.42
CA ALA A 45 10.99 -11.15 -9.54
C ALA A 45 10.21 -10.59 -8.34
N TYR A 46 10.65 -10.87 -7.10
CA TYR A 46 10.01 -10.33 -5.90
C TYR A 46 10.08 -8.82 -5.81
N ARG A 47 11.21 -8.22 -6.21
CA ARG A 47 11.38 -6.77 -6.25
C ARG A 47 10.39 -6.13 -7.22
N ASN A 48 10.21 -6.71 -8.39
CA ASN A 48 9.24 -6.25 -9.39
C ASN A 48 7.80 -6.42 -8.89
N GLU A 49 7.46 -7.58 -8.32
CA GLU A 49 6.14 -7.81 -7.73
C GLU A 49 5.83 -6.79 -6.63
N PHE A 50 6.80 -6.52 -5.76
CA PHE A 50 6.66 -5.55 -4.68
C PHE A 50 6.49 -4.12 -5.21
N ARG A 51 7.26 -3.74 -6.23
CA ARG A 51 7.09 -2.44 -6.90
C ARG A 51 5.69 -2.32 -7.50
N ASP A 52 5.22 -3.35 -8.19
CA ASP A 52 3.92 -3.34 -8.85
C ASP A 52 2.77 -3.38 -7.83
N PHE A 53 2.97 -4.03 -6.69
CA PHE A 53 2.06 -3.98 -5.55
C PHE A 53 1.98 -2.56 -4.97
N HIS A 54 3.12 -1.90 -4.76
CA HIS A 54 3.20 -0.51 -4.32
C HIS A 54 2.46 0.45 -5.25
N LEU A 55 2.72 0.36 -6.56
CA LEU A 55 2.07 1.20 -7.56
C LEU A 55 0.55 0.99 -7.57
N ARG A 56 0.10 -0.27 -7.47
CA ARG A 56 -1.32 -0.61 -7.41
C ARG A 56 -2.01 -0.04 -6.18
N ILE A 57 -1.41 -0.18 -5.00
CA ILE A 57 -1.99 0.39 -3.76
C ILE A 57 -2.09 1.91 -3.85
N PHE A 58 -1.05 2.57 -4.36
CA PHE A 58 -1.02 4.01 -4.48
C PHE A 58 -2.09 4.50 -5.46
N ASP A 59 -2.15 3.94 -6.67
CA ASP A 59 -3.14 4.30 -7.69
C ASP A 59 -4.59 4.02 -7.23
N GLN A 60 -4.82 2.89 -6.55
CA GLN A 60 -6.14 2.58 -5.99
C GLN A 60 -6.54 3.54 -4.87
N SER A 61 -5.60 3.90 -3.99
CA SER A 61 -5.87 4.83 -2.88
C SER A 61 -6.15 6.24 -3.40
N GLU A 62 -5.34 6.72 -4.36
CA GLU A 62 -5.52 8.02 -4.98
C GLU A 62 -6.88 8.12 -5.71
N ARG A 63 -7.22 7.11 -6.53
CA ARG A 63 -8.52 7.08 -7.22
C ARG A 63 -9.69 7.03 -6.24
N TYR A 64 -9.60 6.21 -5.19
CA TYR A 64 -10.67 6.10 -4.20
C TYR A 64 -10.91 7.42 -3.48
N ILE A 65 -9.84 8.03 -2.94
CA ILE A 65 -9.91 9.30 -2.22
C ILE A 65 -10.46 10.39 -3.14
N ASN A 66 -9.90 10.52 -4.35
CA ASN A 66 -10.33 11.55 -5.28
C ASN A 66 -11.79 11.37 -5.69
N VAL A 67 -12.23 10.17 -6.05
CA VAL A 67 -13.62 9.96 -6.49
C VAL A 67 -14.59 10.16 -5.33
N VAL A 68 -14.38 9.47 -4.20
CA VAL A 68 -15.37 9.48 -3.11
C VAL A 68 -15.40 10.84 -2.41
N ALA A 69 -14.24 11.42 -2.10
CA ALA A 69 -14.20 12.71 -1.43
C ALA A 69 -14.69 13.83 -2.36
N VAL A 70 -14.18 13.93 -3.60
CA VAL A 70 -14.56 15.03 -4.49
C VAL A 70 -16.04 14.92 -4.85
N VAL A 71 -16.55 13.74 -5.22
CA VAL A 71 -17.96 13.59 -5.59
C VAL A 71 -18.87 13.81 -4.38
N GLY A 72 -18.53 13.24 -3.22
CA GLY A 72 -19.31 13.38 -1.99
C GLY A 72 -19.39 14.84 -1.52
N TYR A 73 -18.25 15.52 -1.42
CA TYR A 73 -18.21 16.92 -1.01
C TYR A 73 -18.83 17.84 -2.06
N ALA A 74 -18.58 17.62 -3.36
CA ALA A 74 -19.20 18.43 -4.41
C ALA A 74 -20.72 18.31 -4.39
N ALA A 75 -21.26 17.10 -4.24
CA ALA A 75 -22.70 16.87 -4.14
C ALA A 75 -23.28 17.55 -2.88
N TYR A 76 -22.60 17.45 -1.74
CA TYR A 76 -23.01 18.13 -0.51
C TYR A 76 -23.03 19.66 -0.69
N PHE A 77 -21.93 20.26 -1.17
CA PHE A 77 -21.82 21.71 -1.33
C PHE A 77 -22.78 22.26 -2.39
N ALA A 78 -23.00 21.53 -3.48
CA ALA A 78 -24.00 21.90 -4.48
C ALA A 78 -25.39 21.93 -3.85
N THR A 79 -25.80 20.86 -3.16
CA THR A 79 -27.11 20.77 -2.49
C THR A 79 -27.25 21.86 -1.42
N TRP A 80 -26.21 22.08 -0.63
CA TRP A 80 -26.16 23.12 0.40
C TRP A 80 -26.33 24.53 -0.18
N SER A 81 -25.67 24.82 -1.30
CA SER A 81 -25.73 26.15 -1.92
C SER A 81 -27.16 26.52 -2.34
N PHE A 82 -27.96 25.54 -2.78
CA PHE A 82 -29.36 25.76 -3.11
C PHE A 82 -30.27 25.79 -1.88
N ALA A 83 -30.01 24.92 -0.88
CA ALA A 83 -30.90 24.77 0.27
C ALA A 83 -30.73 25.88 1.33
N LYS A 84 -29.54 26.45 1.49
CA LYS A 84 -29.23 27.37 2.60
C LYS A 84 -30.13 28.61 2.68
N GLU A 85 -30.63 29.09 1.54
CA GLU A 85 -31.47 30.30 1.47
C GLU A 85 -32.93 30.02 1.88
N LEU A 86 -33.36 28.76 1.77
CA LEU A 86 -34.69 28.30 2.14
C LEU A 86 -34.80 27.87 3.61
N LEU A 87 -33.65 27.71 4.29
CA LEU A 87 -33.56 27.19 5.65
C LEU A 87 -33.60 28.32 6.69
N LEU A 88 -34.23 28.05 7.84
CA LEU A 88 -34.14 28.94 9.00
C LEU A 88 -32.72 28.92 9.58
N LYS A 89 -32.31 30.00 10.27
CA LYS A 89 -30.97 30.11 10.88
C LYS A 89 -30.60 28.91 11.76
N GLU A 90 -31.55 28.39 12.52
CA GLU A 90 -31.36 27.22 13.39
C GLU A 90 -31.13 25.92 12.58
N GLU A 91 -31.86 25.76 11.48
CA GLU A 91 -31.76 24.60 10.59
C GLU A 91 -30.45 24.62 9.80
N VAL A 92 -30.02 25.79 9.35
CA VAL A 92 -28.69 26.02 8.74
C VAL A 92 -27.59 25.57 9.70
N ALA A 93 -27.63 26.03 10.96
CA ALA A 93 -26.62 25.66 11.96
C ALA A 93 -26.61 24.15 12.23
N PHE A 94 -27.79 23.53 12.35
CA PHE A 94 -27.92 22.09 12.58
C PHE A 94 -27.36 21.25 11.42
N VAL A 95 -27.73 21.58 10.18
CA VAL A 95 -27.28 20.87 8.99
C VAL A 95 -25.77 21.05 8.78
N ALA A 96 -25.24 22.24 9.04
CA ALA A 96 -23.80 22.49 8.98
C ALA A 96 -23.05 21.66 10.03
N LEU A 97 -23.56 21.57 11.26
CA LEU A 97 -22.97 20.74 12.32
C LEU A 97 -22.98 19.25 11.94
N MET A 98 -24.08 18.75 11.40
CA MET A 98 -24.18 17.36 10.92
C MET A 98 -23.20 17.08 9.79
N GLY A 99 -23.06 18.01 8.84
CA GLY A 99 -22.06 17.94 7.77
C GLY A 99 -20.63 17.89 8.32
N MET A 100 -20.30 18.76 9.27
CA MET A 100 -18.98 18.78 9.92
C MET A 100 -18.67 17.48 10.67
N ILE A 101 -19.63 16.93 11.41
CA ILE A 101 -19.44 15.66 12.14
C ILE A 101 -19.22 14.51 11.16
N SER A 102 -20.04 14.44 10.10
CA SER A 102 -19.93 13.42 9.06
C SER A 102 -18.57 13.48 8.35
N ALA A 103 -18.18 14.68 7.89
CA ALA A 103 -16.89 14.95 7.26
C ALA A 103 -15.72 14.62 8.19
N GLY A 104 -15.79 15.04 9.45
CA GLY A 104 -14.76 14.78 10.46
C GLY A 104 -14.57 13.29 10.74
N LEU A 105 -15.66 12.53 10.92
CA LEU A 105 -15.60 11.08 11.13
C LEU A 105 -15.04 10.34 9.91
N PHE A 106 -15.44 10.75 8.70
CA PHE A 106 -14.90 10.20 7.47
C PHE A 106 -13.40 10.48 7.33
N CYS A 107 -12.95 11.73 7.54
CA CYS A 107 -11.54 12.10 7.49
C CYS A 107 -10.70 11.34 8.53
N LEU A 108 -11.19 11.22 9.77
CA LEU A 108 -10.52 10.44 10.81
C LEU A 108 -10.39 8.97 10.43
N TRP A 109 -11.43 8.39 9.83
CA TRP A 109 -11.40 7.03 9.32
C TRP A 109 -10.34 6.86 8.22
N GLU A 110 -10.33 7.73 7.22
CA GLU A 110 -9.36 7.68 6.12
C GLU A 110 -7.92 7.85 6.63
N MET A 111 -7.69 8.76 7.58
CA MET A 111 -6.37 8.93 8.20
C MET A 111 -5.90 7.64 8.89
N LEU A 112 -6.79 6.96 9.62
CA LEU A 112 -6.49 5.69 10.28
C LEU A 112 -6.15 4.60 9.27
N VAL A 113 -6.91 4.50 8.17
CA VAL A 113 -6.66 3.52 7.10
C VAL A 113 -5.31 3.79 6.43
N ILE A 114 -5.00 5.05 6.10
CA ILE A 114 -3.74 5.43 5.46
C ILE A 114 -2.56 5.14 6.41
N GLN A 115 -2.66 5.51 7.68
CA GLN A 115 -1.61 5.24 8.66
C GLN A 115 -1.31 3.74 8.77
N TYR A 116 -2.35 2.91 8.78
CA TYR A 116 -2.20 1.46 8.84
C TYR A 116 -1.52 0.90 7.58
N ARG A 117 -1.97 1.31 6.38
CA ARG A 117 -1.33 0.92 5.11
C ARG A 117 0.13 1.33 5.05
N MET A 118 0.46 2.55 5.47
CA MET A 118 1.85 3.04 5.50
C MET A 118 2.73 2.22 6.45
N LYS A 119 2.21 1.82 7.61
CA LYS A 119 2.93 0.94 8.53
C LYS A 119 3.24 -0.42 7.90
N GLN A 120 2.26 -1.04 7.22
CA GLN A 120 2.45 -2.32 6.54
C GLN A 120 3.48 -2.23 5.42
N LEU A 121 3.38 -1.17 4.59
CA LEU A 121 4.37 -0.91 3.55
C LEU A 121 5.77 -0.70 4.13
N GLY A 122 5.88 -0.06 5.30
CA GLY A 122 7.14 0.07 6.03
C GLY A 122 7.71 -1.29 6.49
N GLU A 123 6.87 -2.14 7.08
CA GLU A 123 7.27 -3.50 7.53
C GLU A 123 7.73 -4.37 6.33
N LEU A 124 7.01 -4.33 5.21
CA LEU A 124 7.39 -5.04 3.99
C LEU A 124 8.68 -4.47 3.37
N GLY A 125 8.79 -3.15 3.31
CA GLY A 125 9.98 -2.47 2.78
C GLY A 125 11.23 -2.75 3.63
N GLN A 126 11.06 -2.89 4.95
CA GLN A 126 12.14 -3.31 5.84
C GLN A 126 12.53 -4.78 5.60
N ALA A 127 11.56 -5.69 5.47
CA ALA A 127 11.83 -7.10 5.15
C ALA A 127 12.63 -7.27 3.84
N PHE A 128 12.36 -6.43 2.83
CA PHE A 128 13.14 -6.39 1.60
C PHE A 128 14.54 -5.79 1.76
N ARG A 129 14.68 -4.75 2.59
CA ARG A 129 15.97 -4.09 2.84
C ARG A 129 16.94 -4.98 3.60
N ASP A 130 16.43 -5.79 4.53
CA ASP A 130 17.24 -6.63 5.41
C ASP A 130 17.79 -7.89 4.70
N MET A 131 17.69 -7.97 3.36
CA MET A 131 18.22 -9.06 2.51
C MET A 131 17.81 -10.45 3.02
N ILE A 132 16.55 -10.60 3.42
CA ILE A 132 15.99 -11.88 3.79
C ILE A 132 16.11 -12.83 2.59
N SER A 133 16.61 -14.05 2.82
CA SER A 133 16.73 -15.08 1.79
C SER A 133 15.39 -15.22 1.04
N PRO A 134 15.39 -15.42 -0.29
CA PRO A 134 14.17 -15.64 -1.05
C PRO A 134 13.28 -16.75 -0.46
N ASP A 135 13.88 -17.75 0.17
CA ASP A 135 13.17 -18.88 0.77
C ASP A 135 12.46 -18.50 2.09
N ASP A 136 12.93 -17.47 2.78
CA ASP A 136 12.35 -16.94 4.03
C ASP A 136 11.29 -15.85 3.77
N PHE A 137 11.16 -15.38 2.52
CA PHE A 137 10.23 -14.30 2.18
C PHE A 137 8.76 -14.72 2.27
N GLU A 138 8.41 -15.90 1.75
CA GLU A 138 7.03 -16.40 1.72
C GLU A 138 6.42 -16.58 3.13
N PRO A 139 7.10 -17.18 4.14
CA PRO A 139 6.54 -17.27 5.48
C PRO A 139 6.35 -15.90 6.14
N ILE A 140 7.24 -14.93 5.88
CA ILE A 140 7.09 -13.56 6.38
C ILE A 140 5.89 -12.87 5.73
N ARG A 141 5.75 -13.01 4.41
CA ARG A 141 4.59 -12.51 3.68
C ARG A 141 3.29 -13.07 4.23
N GLN A 142 3.22 -14.38 4.45
CA GLN A 142 2.03 -15.01 5.04
C GLN A 142 1.77 -14.52 6.47
N ALA A 143 2.81 -14.31 7.28
CA ALA A 143 2.67 -13.74 8.61
C ALA A 143 2.09 -12.32 8.58
N ILE A 144 2.53 -11.49 7.63
CA ILE A 144 2.01 -10.12 7.42
C ILE A 144 0.54 -10.17 6.97
N LEU A 145 0.20 -11.02 5.99
CA LEU A 145 -1.18 -11.18 5.51
C LEU A 145 -2.14 -11.69 6.61
N ASN A 146 -1.68 -12.64 7.44
CA ASN A 146 -2.46 -13.13 8.57
C ASN A 146 -2.69 -12.05 9.64
N ARG A 147 -1.68 -11.20 9.87
CA ARG A 147 -1.82 -10.04 10.77
C ARG A 147 -2.79 -9.01 10.17
N GLU A 148 -2.73 -8.77 8.87
CA GLU A 148 -3.65 -7.89 8.15
C GLU A 148 -5.09 -8.38 8.28
N MET A 149 -5.36 -9.66 8.03
CA MET A 149 -6.71 -10.22 8.19
C MET A 149 -7.28 -9.98 9.60
N LYS A 150 -6.48 -10.21 10.64
CA LYS A 150 -6.91 -9.97 12.03
C LYS A 150 -7.26 -8.51 12.28
N TRP A 151 -6.44 -7.60 11.78
CA TRP A 151 -6.69 -6.15 11.89
C TRP A 151 -7.90 -5.71 11.08
N THR A 152 -8.05 -6.19 9.85
CA THR A 152 -9.22 -5.91 9.02
C THR A 152 -10.50 -6.38 9.71
N LEU A 153 -10.51 -7.58 10.30
CA LEU A 153 -11.64 -8.08 11.08
C LEU A 153 -11.95 -7.19 12.29
N PHE A 154 -10.93 -6.71 13.00
CA PHE A 154 -11.09 -5.80 14.14
C PHE A 154 -11.58 -4.40 13.73
N LEU A 155 -11.11 -3.88 12.60
CA LEU A 155 -11.46 -2.55 12.09
C LEU A 155 -12.81 -2.52 11.35
N THR A 156 -13.26 -3.66 10.82
CA THR A 156 -14.56 -3.80 10.12
C THR A 156 -15.75 -3.28 10.94
N PRO A 157 -15.94 -3.61 12.23
CA PRO A 157 -17.04 -3.04 13.01
C PRO A 157 -16.93 -1.52 13.18
N ILE A 158 -15.73 -0.99 13.37
CA ILE A 158 -15.48 0.46 13.52
C ILE A 158 -15.85 1.18 12.22
N TRP A 159 -15.44 0.62 11.07
CA TRP A 159 -15.84 1.11 9.75
C TRP A 159 -17.36 1.15 9.60
N ARG A 160 -18.05 0.06 9.95
CA ARG A 160 -19.51 -0.03 9.86
C ARG A 160 -20.19 1.02 10.73
N ILE A 161 -19.70 1.26 11.94
CA ILE A 161 -20.22 2.30 12.83
C ILE A 161 -20.01 3.69 12.20
N SER A 162 -18.79 4.01 11.76
CA SER A 162 -18.49 5.29 11.13
C SER A 162 -19.37 5.54 9.90
N LEU A 163 -19.47 4.55 9.01
CA LEU A 163 -20.32 4.61 7.83
C LEU A 163 -21.80 4.79 8.19
N THR A 164 -22.28 4.09 9.21
CA THR A 164 -23.67 4.21 9.68
C THR A 164 -23.96 5.61 10.19
N VAL A 165 -23.04 6.20 10.97
CA VAL A 165 -23.17 7.59 11.46
C VAL A 165 -23.15 8.58 10.30
N CYS A 166 -22.24 8.42 9.34
CA CYS A 166 -22.19 9.26 8.15
C CYS A 166 -23.48 9.17 7.33
N MET A 167 -24.04 7.96 7.15
CA MET A 167 -25.30 7.77 6.45
C MET A 167 -26.47 8.42 7.20
N ILE A 168 -26.58 8.22 8.51
CA ILE A 168 -27.64 8.80 9.33
C ILE A 168 -27.60 10.34 9.25
N THR A 169 -26.42 10.93 9.41
CA THR A 169 -26.26 12.39 9.36
C THR A 169 -26.62 12.97 7.98
N VAL A 170 -26.23 12.29 6.90
CA VAL A 170 -26.60 12.68 5.52
C VAL A 170 -28.11 12.59 5.31
N PHE A 171 -28.75 11.48 5.71
CA PHE A 171 -30.21 11.33 5.53
C PHE A 171 -31.02 12.31 6.37
N ILE A 172 -30.62 12.56 7.62
CA ILE A 172 -31.28 13.56 8.47
C ILE A 172 -31.14 14.96 7.85
N GLY A 173 -29.92 15.34 7.43
CA GLY A 173 -29.68 16.62 6.78
C GLY A 173 -30.51 16.78 5.50
N ALA A 174 -30.51 15.76 4.64
CA ALA A 174 -31.30 15.75 3.41
C ALA A 174 -32.81 15.83 3.68
N ALA A 175 -33.31 15.12 4.70
CA ALA A 175 -34.73 15.16 5.08
C ALA A 175 -35.16 16.55 5.57
N VAL A 176 -34.32 17.24 6.35
CA VAL A 176 -34.58 18.62 6.80
C VAL A 176 -34.64 19.57 5.61
N MET A 177 -33.68 19.48 4.69
CA MET A 177 -33.67 20.28 3.46
C MET A 177 -34.90 20.02 2.58
N ALA A 178 -35.23 18.74 2.34
CA ALA A 178 -36.35 18.34 1.49
C ALA A 178 -37.69 18.77 2.08
N ARG A 179 -37.88 18.61 3.40
CA ARG A 179 -39.08 19.08 4.10
C ARG A 179 -39.26 20.59 3.92
N ARG A 180 -38.19 21.37 4.03
CA ARG A 180 -38.27 22.83 3.87
C ARG A 180 -38.51 23.27 2.44
N ALA A 181 -37.83 22.65 1.48
CA ALA A 181 -38.07 22.88 0.06
C ALA A 181 -39.54 22.61 -0.31
N TYR A 182 -40.14 21.54 0.22
CA TYR A 182 -41.55 21.23 -0.01
C TYR A 182 -42.51 22.27 0.60
N LEU A 183 -42.20 22.78 1.79
CA LEU A 183 -43.02 23.80 2.45
C LEU A 183 -42.88 25.21 1.81
N SER A 184 -41.85 25.43 0.98
CA SER A 184 -41.64 26.70 0.28
C SER A 184 -42.25 26.76 -1.13
N LEU A 185 -42.73 25.62 -1.65
CA LEU A 185 -43.50 25.53 -2.90
C LEU A 185 -44.97 25.88 -2.65
#